data_AF-A0A514C5I2-F1
#
_entry.id   AF-A0A514C5I2-F1
#
_cell.length_a   1.000
_cell.length_b   1.000
_cell.length_c   1.000
_cell.angle_alpha   90.00
_cell.angle_beta   90.00
_cell.angle_gamma   90.00
#
_symmetry.space_group_name_H-M   'P 1'
#
loop_
_entity.id
_entity.type
_entity.pdbx_description
1 polymer ?
#
loop_
_entity_poly.entity_id
_entity_poly.type
_entity_poly.pdbx_seq_one_letter_code
_entity_poly.pdbx_strand_id
1 'polypeptide(L)'
;MLGYEPGEYETVCPVEHHMAAVRNWREGWGFELVACYRGAIEGRASRRPTGREAALALAREQYEYCPDIVDQGVGSTAALAATLMVSDWWYFWWD
;
A
#
# COMPACT_ATOMS: atom_id res chain seq x y z
N MET A 1 0.58 -35.47 19.94
CA MET A 1 1.52 -34.51 19.32
C MET A 1 0.93 -34.16 17.97
N LEU A 2 0.02 -33.18 17.96
CA LEU A 2 -0.61 -32.75 16.71
C LEU A 2 0.45 -32.00 15.91
N GLY A 3 0.69 -32.46 14.68
CA GLY A 3 1.55 -31.79 13.73
C GLY A 3 1.03 -30.37 13.53
N TYR A 4 1.92 -29.41 13.71
CA TYR A 4 1.70 -28.06 13.26
C TYR A 4 1.77 -28.10 11.72
N GLU A 5 0.61 -28.25 11.09
CA GLU A 5 0.44 -27.85 9.70
C GLU A 5 0.46 -26.32 9.71
N PRO A 6 1.44 -25.66 9.08
CA PRO A 6 1.38 -24.21 8.91
C PRO A 6 0.06 -23.91 8.23
N GLY A 7 -0.85 -23.23 8.94
CA GLY A 7 -2.01 -22.63 8.31
C GLY A 7 -1.51 -21.85 7.10
N GLU A 8 -2.20 -22.02 5.98
CA GLU A 8 -1.97 -21.28 4.74
C GLU A 8 -1.83 -19.81 5.10
N TYR A 9 -0.59 -19.30 5.21
CA TYR A 9 -0.35 -17.88 5.35
C TYR A 9 -0.65 -17.29 3.98
N GLU A 10 -1.94 -17.04 3.79
CA GLU A 10 -2.55 -16.28 2.72
C GLU A 10 -1.60 -15.17 2.27
N THR A 11 -1.17 -15.28 1.01
CA THR A 11 -0.76 -14.14 0.18
C THR A 11 0.18 -13.11 0.83
N VAL A 12 1.23 -13.54 1.54
CA VAL A 12 2.34 -12.61 1.85
C VAL A 12 2.98 -12.22 0.52
N CYS A 13 2.75 -10.98 0.09
CA CYS A 13 3.40 -10.40 -1.07
C CYS A 13 4.91 -10.67 -0.96
N PRO A 14 5.55 -11.35 -1.94
CA PRO A 14 6.96 -11.68 -1.82
C PRO A 14 7.81 -10.43 -1.55
N VAL A 15 8.87 -10.56 -0.76
CA VAL A 15 9.69 -9.41 -0.30
C VAL A 15 10.20 -8.54 -1.46
N GLU A 16 10.47 -9.15 -2.62
CA GLU A 16 10.85 -8.48 -3.85
C GLU A 16 9.79 -7.50 -4.37
N HIS A 17 8.50 -7.80 -4.21
CA HIS A 17 7.40 -6.92 -4.59
C HIS A 17 7.30 -5.73 -3.63
N HIS A 18 7.43 -5.95 -2.32
CA HIS A 18 7.50 -4.86 -1.35
C HIS A 18 8.68 -3.93 -1.67
N MET A 19 9.86 -4.49 -1.96
CA MET A 19 11.02 -3.70 -2.33
C MET A 19 10.83 -2.95 -3.66
N ALA A 20 10.20 -3.57 -4.66
CA ALA A 20 9.94 -2.94 -5.95
C ALA A 20 8.98 -1.76 -5.81
N ALA A 21 7.86 -1.94 -5.09
CA ALA A 21 6.88 -0.89 -4.82
C ALA A 21 7.51 0.28 -4.06
N VAL A 22 8.24 -0.01 -2.97
CA VAL A 22 8.91 1.04 -2.17
C VAL A 22 9.95 1.81 -2.99
N ARG A 23 10.72 1.14 -3.86
CA ARG A 23 11.65 1.82 -4.77
C ARG A 23 10.92 2.70 -5.77
N ASN A 24 9.91 2.18 -6.44
CA ASN A 24 9.11 2.94 -7.40
C ASN A 24 8.49 4.20 -6.76
N TRP A 25 7.91 4.05 -5.57
CA TRP A 25 7.31 5.16 -4.84
C TRP A 25 8.32 6.16 -4.27
N ARG A 26 9.52 5.70 -3.88
CA ARG A 26 10.61 6.60 -3.52
C ARG A 26 10.98 7.49 -4.71
N GLU A 27 11.13 6.90 -5.89
CA GLU A 27 11.52 7.62 -7.11
C GLU A 27 10.39 8.55 -7.62
N GLY A 28 9.15 8.05 -7.68
CA GLY A 28 8.00 8.77 -8.21
C GLY A 28 7.40 9.81 -7.26
N TRP A 29 7.34 9.47 -5.96
CA TRP A 29 6.57 10.23 -4.96
C TRP A 29 7.41 10.68 -3.76
N GLY A 30 8.68 10.27 -3.70
CA GLY A 30 9.53 10.55 -2.54
C GLY A 30 8.99 9.87 -1.29
N PHE A 31 8.45 8.65 -1.44
CA PHE A 31 7.99 7.81 -0.35
C PHE A 31 9.15 7.31 0.50
N GLU A 32 9.03 7.51 1.82
CA GLU A 32 9.93 6.99 2.83
C GLU A 32 9.17 6.00 3.71
N LEU A 33 9.66 4.75 3.74
CA LEU A 33 9.17 3.73 4.65
C LEU A 33 9.56 4.11 6.09
N VAL A 34 8.57 4.25 6.96
CA VAL A 34 8.76 4.65 8.36
C VAL A 34 8.64 3.44 9.29
N ALA A 35 7.69 2.54 9.01
CA ALA A 35 7.45 1.35 9.80
C ALA A 35 7.14 0.15 8.90
N CYS A 36 7.61 -1.03 9.32
CA CYS A 36 7.30 -2.31 8.71
C CYS A 36 7.16 -3.34 9.83
N TYR A 37 5.98 -3.93 9.97
CA TYR A 37 5.65 -4.87 11.03
C TYR A 37 4.72 -5.97 10.50
N ARG A 38 4.32 -6.90 11.37
CA ARG A 38 3.55 -8.08 10.95
C ARG A 38 2.26 -7.65 10.24
N GLY A 39 2.21 -7.90 8.94
CA GLY A 39 1.04 -7.65 8.09
C GLY A 39 0.82 -6.19 7.68
N ALA A 40 1.77 -5.27 7.92
CA ALA A 40 1.57 -3.88 7.54
C ALA A 40 2.86 -3.10 7.29
N ILE A 41 2.75 -2.09 6.43
CA ILE A 41 3.79 -1.08 6.22
C ILE A 41 3.20 0.32 6.27
N GLU A 42 3.99 1.27 6.76
CA GLU A 42 3.60 2.67 6.85
C GLU A 42 4.74 3.56 6.38
N GLY A 43 4.38 4.66 5.73
CA GLY A 43 5.37 5.62 5.30
C GLY A 43 4.77 6.94 4.88
N ARG A 44 5.66 7.84 4.49
CA ARG A 44 5.30 9.20 4.11
C ARG A 44 5.82 9.53 2.71
N ALA A 45 4.96 10.02 1.84
CA ALA A 45 5.32 10.60 0.56
C ALA A 45 5.56 12.11 0.69
N SER A 46 6.64 12.61 0.10
CA SER A 46 6.95 14.04 0.05
C SER A 46 6.28 14.77 -1.11
N ARG A 47 5.73 14.04 -2.08
CA ARG A 47 4.96 14.58 -3.22
C ARG A 47 3.59 13.94 -3.28
N ARG A 48 2.56 14.76 -3.48
CA ARG A 48 1.18 14.33 -3.73
C ARG A 48 0.87 14.32 -5.22
N PRO A 49 -0.03 13.44 -5.69
CA PRO A 49 -0.56 13.52 -7.04
C PRO A 49 -1.22 14.87 -7.31
N THR A 50 -0.85 15.49 -8.42
CA THR A 50 -1.46 16.74 -8.88
C THR A 50 -2.59 16.42 -9.87
N GLY A 51 -3.83 16.61 -9.42
CA GLY A 51 -5.01 16.40 -10.23
C GLY A 51 -5.58 14.98 -10.17
N ARG A 52 -6.81 14.85 -10.70
CA ARG A 52 -7.64 13.64 -10.56
C ARG A 52 -7.04 12.41 -11.23
N GLU A 53 -6.50 12.55 -12.44
CA GLU A 53 -5.98 11.41 -13.20
C GLU A 53 -4.76 10.79 -12.53
N ALA A 54 -3.80 11.63 -12.12
CA ALA A 54 -2.61 11.18 -11.38
C ALA A 54 -2.99 10.51 -10.06
N ALA A 55 -3.97 11.06 -9.34
CA ALA A 55 -4.44 10.48 -8.09
C ALA A 55 -5.12 9.11 -8.28
N LEU A 56 -5.93 8.96 -9.33
CA LEU A 56 -6.57 7.68 -9.66
C LEU A 56 -5.57 6.64 -10.17
N ALA A 57 -4.54 7.05 -10.91
CA ALA A 57 -3.47 6.14 -11.34
C ALA A 57 -2.70 5.60 -10.12
N LEU A 58 -2.29 6.48 -9.21
CA LEU A 58 -1.62 6.08 -7.98
C LEU A 58 -2.51 5.21 -7.08
N ALA A 59 -3.80 5.56 -6.95
CA ALA A 59 -4.75 4.76 -6.18
C ALA A 59 -4.91 3.34 -6.73
N ARG A 60 -4.92 3.16 -8.05
CA ARG A 60 -4.97 1.84 -8.69
C ARG A 60 -3.70 1.05 -8.42
N GLU A 61 -2.53 1.68 -8.57
CA GLU A 61 -1.24 1.05 -8.26
C GLU A 61 -1.17 0.61 -6.79
N GLN A 62 -1.62 1.45 -5.85
CA GLN A 62 -1.69 1.10 -4.43
C GLN A 62 -2.68 -0.03 -4.15
N TYR A 63 -3.82 -0.05 -4.83
CA TYR A 63 -4.81 -1.11 -4.70
C TYR A 63 -4.31 -2.46 -5.25
N GLU A 64 -3.61 -2.45 -6.39
CA GLU A 64 -2.97 -3.66 -6.94
C GLU A 64 -1.90 -4.23 -6.00
N TYR A 65 -1.21 -3.36 -5.27
CA TYR A 65 -0.22 -3.75 -4.26
C TYR A 65 -0.85 -4.27 -2.95
N CYS A 66 -1.94 -3.65 -2.52
CA CYS A 66 -2.64 -3.94 -1.27
C CYS A 66 -4.14 -3.72 -1.49
N PRO A 67 -4.90 -4.78 -1.80
CA PRO A 67 -6.34 -4.67 -2.00
C PRO A 67 -7.08 -4.14 -0.76
N ASP A 68 -6.65 -4.52 0.44
CA ASP A 68 -7.34 -4.19 1.70
C ASP A 68 -7.39 -2.69 1.99
N ILE A 69 -6.45 -1.89 1.48
CA ILE A 69 -6.49 -0.43 1.61
C ILE A 69 -7.79 0.17 1.02
N VAL A 70 -8.42 -0.53 0.08
CA VAL A 70 -9.72 -0.19 -0.51
C VAL A 70 -10.81 -1.10 0.02
N ASP A 71 -10.67 -2.42 -0.10
CA ASP A 71 -11.77 -3.37 0.14
C ASP A 71 -12.24 -3.37 1.60
N GLN A 72 -11.29 -3.15 2.52
CA GLN A 72 -11.56 -3.04 3.95
C GLN A 72 -11.36 -1.61 4.48
N GLY A 73 -10.58 -0.81 3.76
CA GLY A 73 -10.27 0.57 4.10
C GLY A 73 -11.28 1.57 3.53
N VAL A 74 -10.84 2.34 2.54
CA VAL A 74 -11.55 3.55 2.09
C VAL A 74 -12.75 3.26 1.17
N GLY A 75 -13.02 2.00 0.84
CA GLY A 75 -14.23 1.52 0.14
C GLY A 75 -14.27 1.78 -1.37
N SER A 76 -13.39 2.63 -1.93
CA SER A 76 -13.23 2.74 -3.39
C SER A 76 -11.88 3.35 -3.77
N THR A 77 -11.40 3.03 -4.97
CA THR A 77 -10.21 3.68 -5.56
C THR A 77 -10.39 5.19 -5.74
N ALA A 78 -11.63 5.67 -5.94
CA ALA A 78 -11.92 7.10 -5.99
C ALA A 78 -11.76 7.79 -4.62
N ALA A 79 -12.19 7.13 -3.54
CA ALA A 79 -11.96 7.61 -2.18
C ALA A 79 -10.47 7.58 -1.82
N LEU A 80 -9.75 6.51 -2.20
CA LEU A 80 -8.30 6.43 -2.03
C LEU A 80 -7.58 7.59 -2.74
N ALA A 81 -7.93 7.84 -4.01
CA ALA A 81 -7.39 8.96 -4.77
C ALA A 81 -7.62 10.30 -4.07
N ALA A 82 -8.82 10.53 -3.52
CA ALA A 82 -9.11 11.75 -2.76
C ALA A 82 -8.24 11.87 -1.51
N THR A 83 -8.04 10.78 -0.76
CA THR A 83 -7.14 10.74 0.40
C THR A 83 -5.70 11.06 0.01
N LEU A 84 -5.20 10.48 -1.09
CA LEU A 84 -3.83 10.69 -1.58
C LEU A 84 -3.57 12.15 -2.01
N MET A 85 -4.61 12.91 -2.37
CA MET A 85 -4.46 14.33 -2.70
C MET A 85 -4.31 15.23 -1.48
N VAL A 86 -4.68 14.77 -0.28
CA VAL A 86 -4.69 15.59 0.95
C VAL A 86 -3.79 15.05 2.07
N SER A 87 -3.37 13.80 1.99
CA SER A 87 -2.50 13.13 2.96
C SER A 87 -1.13 12.82 2.37
N ASP A 88 -0.07 13.03 3.16
CA ASP A 88 1.27 12.53 2.87
C ASP A 88 1.48 11.09 3.40
N TRP A 89 0.59 10.61 4.27
CA TRP A 89 0.74 9.34 4.97
C TRP A 89 0.02 8.22 4.23
N TRP A 90 0.74 7.13 3.98
CA TRP A 90 0.21 5.91 3.38
C TRP A 90 0.33 4.75 4.36
N TYR A 91 -0.75 4.00 4.46
CA TYR A 91 -0.91 2.87 5.38
C TYR A 91 -1.43 1.67 4.60
N PHE A 92 -0.69 0.57 4.63
CA PHE A 92 -1.03 -0.66 3.93
C PHE A 92 -1.04 -1.81 4.93
N TRP A 93 -2.05 -2.67 4.84
CA TRP A 93 -2.15 -3.88 5.65
C TRP A 93 -2.66 -5.04 4.80
N TRP A 94 -2.37 -6.26 5.27
CA TRP A 94 -2.82 -7.51 4.67
C TRP A 94 -3.24 -8.44 5.81
N ASP A 95 -4.49 -8.92 5.77
CA ASP A 95 -5.09 -9.83 6.74
C ASP A 95 -5.68 -11.09 6.12
#